data_AF-A0A7Y5E749-F1
#
_entry.id   AF-A0A7Y5E749-F1
#
_cell.length_a   1.000
_cell.length_b   1.000
_cell.length_c   1.000
_cell.angle_alpha   90.00
_cell.angle_beta   90.00
_cell.angle_gamma   90.00
#
_symmetry.space_group_name_H-M   'P 1'
#
loop_
_entity.id
_entity.type
_entity.pdbx_description
1 polymer ?
#
loop_
_entity_poly.entity_id
_entity_poly.type
_entity_poly.pdbx_seq_one_letter_code
_entity_poly.pdbx_strand_id
1 'polypeptide(L)'
;MKKLILFIIFLTGMNHNFTTAQNSLGKSDDMGRISITAFVEENMNGMPAGAREFLTNKLQQIVTLNGLGGGSINPRFVITANVATLTKDVIPGPPAMIAQNLQITFYIVDYQERIVFNTTSMMIKGVGTNDTKAYIQAIKTIQPSSTELKQFVELAKVKLIEYFNSHCDILLKKAEAMVGRKQYEEAIFQLTTVPEICLDCYNLAMDKSTEVYKLYADNKCAENITKAKGAWATFDDATALFYLSDIFPDTKCYGEAQQLVQEIKDHQCARAYGAAKGAWAAQNYIEAARQLAQVPSDSKCAKDANALSTEIRGEIRDWDNEYKKYQQEYAFRYDQWTTEDRRKDIQQSADIDYRKTEAYDLQKREIEAKRAVGIAWAENNHWGWYSFGGWLW
;
A
#
# COMPACT_ATOMS: atom_id res chain seq x y z
N MET A 1 -42.83 -29.13 49.91
CA MET A 1 -41.46 -28.78 49.45
C MET A 1 -41.38 -28.34 47.97
N LYS A 2 -42.47 -27.89 47.32
CA LYS A 2 -42.41 -27.20 46.00
C LYS A 2 -42.70 -25.70 46.08
N LYS A 3 -43.37 -25.24 47.14
CA LYS A 3 -43.68 -23.81 47.38
C LYS A 3 -42.59 -23.02 48.09
N LEU A 4 -41.61 -23.69 48.71
CA LEU A 4 -40.47 -23.04 49.38
C LEU A 4 -39.32 -22.74 48.41
N ILE A 5 -39.18 -23.54 47.34
CA ILE A 5 -38.13 -23.37 46.32
C ILE A 5 -38.46 -22.20 45.37
N LEU A 6 -39.74 -21.93 45.12
CA LEU A 6 -40.19 -20.80 44.30
C LEU A 6 -39.98 -19.42 44.98
N PHE A 7 -39.85 -19.37 46.31
CA PHE A 7 -39.63 -18.12 47.03
C PHE A 7 -38.15 -17.72 47.05
N ILE A 8 -37.23 -18.69 47.01
CA ILE A 8 -35.77 -18.44 46.98
C ILE A 8 -35.31 -17.98 45.60
N ILE A 9 -35.96 -18.42 44.52
CA ILE A 9 -35.67 -17.96 43.14
C ILE A 9 -36.22 -16.54 42.89
N PHE A 10 -37.27 -16.13 43.61
CA PHE A 10 -37.80 -14.76 43.51
C PHE A 10 -36.96 -13.72 44.27
N LEU A 11 -36.24 -14.13 45.33
CA LEU A 11 -35.38 -13.25 46.12
C LEU A 11 -33.96 -13.07 45.55
N THR A 12 -33.51 -13.93 44.65
CA THR A 12 -32.22 -13.77 43.95
C THR A 12 -32.34 -13.06 42.59
N GLY A 13 -33.56 -12.80 42.12
CA GLY A 13 -33.83 -12.10 40.85
C GLY A 13 -33.86 -10.56 40.93
N MET A 14 -33.67 -9.95 42.11
CA MET A 14 -33.75 -8.49 42.30
C MET A 14 -32.41 -7.81 42.64
N ASN A 15 -31.28 -8.47 42.38
CA ASN A 15 -29.96 -7.83 42.41
C ASN A 15 -29.34 -7.78 41.00
N HIS A 16 -30.10 -7.29 40.02
CA HIS A 16 -29.47 -6.58 38.92
C HIS A 16 -28.97 -5.25 39.47
N ASN A 17 -27.74 -5.27 39.96
CA ASN A 17 -26.91 -4.08 39.94
C ASN A 17 -26.78 -3.68 38.47
N PHE A 18 -27.74 -2.88 37.98
CA PHE A 18 -27.48 -1.96 36.92
C PHE A 18 -26.42 -1.02 37.46
N THR A 19 -25.15 -1.41 37.30
CA THR A 19 -24.06 -0.46 37.25
C THR A 19 -24.29 0.40 36.02
N THR A 20 -25.19 1.37 36.15
CA THR A 20 -25.13 2.53 35.29
C THR A 20 -23.83 3.22 35.67
N ALA A 21 -22.80 3.02 34.86
CA ALA A 21 -21.67 3.94 34.82
C ALA A 21 -22.23 5.28 34.31
N GLN A 22 -22.90 6.04 35.18
CA GLN A 22 -23.29 7.41 34.89
C GLN A 22 -22.04 8.25 35.06
N ASN A 23 -21.27 8.34 33.98
CA ASN A 23 -20.30 9.41 33.83
C ASN A 23 -21.13 10.70 33.68
N SER A 24 -21.24 11.47 34.77
CA SER A 24 -21.94 12.77 34.80
C SER A 24 -21.06 13.92 34.30
N LEU A 25 -19.85 13.61 33.82
CA LEU A 25 -19.16 14.46 32.85
C LEU A 25 -19.99 14.37 31.57
N GLY A 26 -20.84 15.39 31.35
CA GLY A 26 -21.65 15.52 30.15
C GLY A 26 -20.82 15.13 28.94
N LYS A 27 -21.38 14.25 28.09
CA LYS A 27 -20.72 13.70 26.90
C LYS A 27 -19.75 14.74 26.35
N SER A 28 -18.47 14.58 26.67
CA SER A 28 -17.41 15.14 25.86
C SER A 28 -17.78 14.69 24.46
N ASP A 29 -17.98 15.64 23.57
CA ASP A 29 -18.22 15.38 22.16
C ASP A 29 -16.96 14.68 21.63
N ASP A 30 -16.88 13.37 21.87
CA ASP A 30 -15.68 12.55 21.72
C ASP A 30 -15.27 12.43 20.24
N MET A 31 -16.10 12.95 19.33
CA MET A 31 -15.87 12.99 17.89
C MET A 31 -15.04 14.18 17.40
N GLY A 32 -14.63 15.13 18.25
CA GLY A 32 -13.94 16.33 17.79
C GLY A 32 -12.83 16.82 18.71
N ARG A 33 -11.70 16.11 18.79
CA ARG A 33 -10.53 16.61 19.54
C ARG A 33 -9.61 17.43 18.64
N ILE A 34 -9.59 18.75 18.82
CA ILE A 34 -8.51 19.58 18.25
C ILE A 34 -7.20 19.20 18.95
N SER A 35 -6.20 18.81 18.18
CA SER A 35 -4.83 18.70 18.66
C SER A 35 -4.04 19.96 18.27
N ILE A 36 -3.38 20.57 19.24
CA ILE A 36 -2.45 21.68 19.04
C ILE A 36 -1.06 21.24 19.49
N THR A 37 -0.08 21.37 18.60
CA THR A 37 1.32 21.03 18.90
C THR A 37 2.10 22.29 19.26
N ALA A 38 2.98 22.18 20.26
CA ALA A 38 3.87 23.26 20.64
C ALA A 38 5.09 23.33 19.71
N PHE A 39 5.39 24.50 19.19
CA PHE A 39 6.56 24.73 18.33
C PHE A 39 7.23 26.07 18.64
N VAL A 40 8.55 26.06 18.76
CA VAL A 40 9.39 27.24 18.98
C VAL A 40 10.57 27.16 18.02
N GLU A 41 10.74 28.19 17.20
CA GLU A 41 11.80 28.24 16.18
C GLU A 41 13.21 28.22 16.80
N GLU A 42 14.16 27.55 16.13
CA GLU A 42 15.51 27.31 16.65
C GLU A 42 16.34 28.58 16.88
N ASN A 43 16.09 29.64 16.11
CA ASN A 43 16.89 30.87 16.11
C ASN A 43 16.08 32.12 16.48
N MET A 44 15.01 31.97 17.27
CA MET A 44 14.14 33.08 17.66
C MET A 44 14.90 34.18 18.43
N ASN A 45 15.17 35.30 17.77
CA ASN A 45 15.69 36.54 18.35
C ASN A 45 16.93 36.37 19.28
N GLY A 46 17.82 35.43 18.96
CA GLY A 46 19.00 35.17 19.80
C GLY A 46 18.71 34.50 21.15
N MET A 47 17.54 33.88 21.30
CA MET A 47 17.19 33.10 22.48
C MET A 47 18.16 31.91 22.67
N PRO A 48 18.71 31.72 23.89
CA PRO A 48 19.55 30.56 24.17
C PRO A 48 18.82 29.23 24.04
N ALA A 49 19.48 28.20 23.51
CA ALA A 49 18.87 26.89 23.26
C ALA A 49 18.20 26.26 24.50
N GLY A 50 18.79 26.41 25.69
CA GLY A 50 18.19 25.94 26.93
C GLY A 50 16.88 26.67 27.27
N ALA A 51 16.81 27.99 27.03
CA ALA A 51 15.58 28.76 27.25
C ALA A 51 14.47 28.35 26.27
N ARG A 52 14.83 28.03 25.03
CA ARG A 52 13.91 27.51 24.01
C ARG A 52 13.21 26.24 24.48
N GLU A 53 13.95 25.26 25.00
CA GLU A 53 13.37 24.01 25.52
C GLU A 53 12.37 24.27 26.66
N PHE A 54 12.71 25.19 27.58
CA PHE A 54 11.78 25.61 28.64
C PHE A 54 10.52 26.27 28.08
N LEU A 55 10.64 27.11 27.05
CA LEU A 55 9.48 27.74 26.41
C LEU A 55 8.60 26.70 25.72
N THR A 56 9.18 25.80 24.93
CA THR A 56 8.45 24.69 24.28
C THR A 56 7.68 23.87 25.31
N ASN A 57 8.33 23.52 26.43
CA ASN A 57 7.68 22.80 27.53
C ASN A 57 6.53 23.59 28.16
N LYS A 58 6.67 24.90 28.33
CA LYS A 58 5.57 25.76 28.81
C LYS A 58 4.41 25.80 27.82
N LEU A 59 4.67 25.92 26.53
CA LEU A 59 3.64 25.87 25.49
C LEU A 59 2.92 24.52 25.47
N GLN A 60 3.66 23.42 25.59
CA GLN A 60 3.09 22.07 25.68
C GLN A 60 2.21 21.91 26.92
N GLN A 61 2.63 22.45 28.07
CA GLN A 61 1.81 22.48 29.28
C GLN A 61 0.52 23.29 29.09
N ILE A 62 0.59 24.45 28.43
CA ILE A 62 -0.59 25.28 28.12
C ILE A 62 -1.62 24.46 27.33
N VAL A 63 -1.24 23.81 26.23
CA VAL A 63 -2.20 23.04 25.42
C VAL A 63 -2.68 21.78 26.11
N THR A 64 -1.81 21.10 26.87
CA THR A 64 -2.17 19.86 27.59
C THR A 64 -3.17 20.14 28.71
N LEU A 65 -2.99 21.21 29.48
CA LEU A 65 -3.92 21.61 30.54
C LEU A 65 -5.30 22.03 30.01
N ASN A 66 -5.37 22.44 28.74
CA ASN A 66 -6.62 22.78 28.05
C ASN A 66 -7.20 21.61 27.23
N GLY A 67 -6.65 20.39 27.39
CA GLY A 67 -7.15 19.17 26.75
C GLY A 67 -6.83 19.06 25.25
N LEU A 68 -5.93 19.88 24.71
CA LEU A 68 -5.60 19.93 23.29
C LEU A 68 -4.19 19.39 22.97
N GLY A 69 -3.48 18.89 23.98
CA GLY A 69 -2.15 18.36 23.77
C GLY A 69 -2.18 17.15 22.84
N GLY A 70 -1.41 17.20 21.75
CA GLY A 70 -1.11 16.02 20.95
C GLY A 70 0.16 16.20 20.12
N GLY A 71 0.83 15.07 19.88
CA GLY A 71 2.00 14.99 19.02
C GLY A 71 1.57 14.45 17.67
N SER A 72 1.65 15.27 16.63
CA SER A 72 1.51 14.84 15.24
C SER A 72 2.86 14.98 14.54
N ILE A 73 3.19 14.03 13.66
CA ILE A 73 4.36 14.11 12.78
C ILE A 73 4.23 15.33 11.83
N ASN A 74 3.00 15.73 11.50
CA ASN A 74 2.68 16.93 10.74
C ASN A 74 1.51 17.67 11.42
N PRO A 75 1.79 18.56 12.40
CA PRO A 75 0.73 19.27 13.10
C PRO A 75 0.16 20.40 12.23
N ARG A 76 -1.15 20.37 11.99
CA ARG A 76 -1.86 21.47 11.32
C ARG A 76 -1.98 22.68 12.24
N PHE A 77 -2.42 22.48 13.48
CA PHE A 77 -2.57 23.55 14.45
C PHE A 77 -1.39 23.61 15.41
N VAL A 78 -0.83 24.80 15.55
CA VAL A 78 0.40 25.02 16.30
C VAL A 78 0.21 26.15 17.29
N ILE A 79 0.64 25.92 18.54
CA ILE A 79 0.90 27.01 19.48
C ILE A 79 2.37 27.38 19.39
N THR A 80 2.64 28.65 19.18
CA THR A 80 4.00 29.19 19.14
C THR A 80 4.08 30.49 19.92
N ALA A 81 5.29 31.00 20.08
CA ALA A 81 5.52 32.26 20.75
C ALA A 81 6.64 33.03 20.04
N ASN A 82 6.68 34.34 20.24
CA ASN A 82 7.83 35.20 19.96
C ASN A 82 8.26 35.87 21.26
N VAL A 83 9.57 35.97 21.49
CA VAL A 83 10.12 36.65 22.67
C VAL A 83 10.96 37.83 22.24
N ALA A 84 10.62 39.00 22.77
CA ALA A 84 11.35 40.25 22.59
C ALA A 84 11.98 40.69 23.91
N THR A 85 13.29 41.01 23.89
CA THR A 85 13.96 41.64 25.03
C THR A 85 13.66 43.12 25.03
N LEU A 86 13.05 43.63 26.09
CA LEU A 86 12.73 45.05 26.22
C LEU A 86 13.84 45.82 26.93
N THR A 87 14.29 45.31 28.08
CA THR A 87 15.45 45.84 28.79
C THR A 87 16.36 44.72 29.24
N LYS A 88 17.65 45.03 29.30
CA LYS A 88 18.71 44.16 29.82
C LYS A 88 19.62 45.00 30.69
N ASP A 89 19.53 44.77 31.99
CA ASP A 89 20.22 45.54 33.01
C ASP A 89 21.26 44.64 33.69
N VAL A 90 22.51 45.12 33.79
CA VAL A 90 23.56 44.42 34.53
C VAL A 90 23.58 44.96 35.95
N ILE A 91 23.28 44.09 36.92
CA ILE A 91 23.31 44.41 38.34
C ILE A 91 24.73 44.12 38.86
N PRO A 92 25.47 45.15 39.29
CA PRO A 92 26.83 44.97 39.78
C PRO A 92 26.84 44.28 41.15
N GLY A 93 27.74 43.32 41.33
CA GLY A 93 27.94 42.56 42.58
C GLY A 93 28.74 41.27 42.34
N PRO A 94 29.20 40.57 43.39
CA PRO A 94 29.76 39.22 43.27
C PRO A 94 28.72 38.14 43.63
N PRO A 95 28.27 37.29 42.68
CA PRO A 95 28.50 37.36 41.23
C PRO A 95 27.63 38.44 40.55
N ALA A 96 28.07 38.94 39.39
CA ALA A 96 27.30 39.90 38.62
C ALA A 96 26.03 39.23 38.08
N MET A 97 24.91 39.96 38.12
CA MET A 97 23.61 39.44 37.69
C MET A 97 23.12 40.20 36.46
N ILE A 98 22.36 39.52 35.62
CA ILE A 98 21.67 40.10 34.47
C ILE A 98 20.18 40.03 34.77
N ALA A 99 19.52 41.18 34.78
CA ALA A 99 18.07 41.32 34.85
C ALA A 99 17.51 41.63 33.46
N GLN A 100 16.50 40.89 33.04
CA GLN A 100 15.86 41.07 31.75
C GLN A 100 14.36 41.24 31.92
N ASN A 101 13.82 42.25 31.24
CA ASN A 101 12.39 42.40 31.01
C ASN A 101 12.09 41.91 29.59
N LEU A 102 11.27 40.88 29.46
CA LEU A 102 10.91 40.28 28.19
C LEU A 102 9.40 40.43 27.94
N GLN A 103 9.03 40.64 26.69
CA GLN A 103 7.66 40.47 26.22
C GLN A 103 7.57 39.15 25.46
N ILE A 104 6.68 38.25 25.91
CA ILE A 104 6.32 37.07 25.15
C ILE A 104 4.99 37.33 24.46
N THR A 105 4.92 37.09 23.16
CA THR A 105 3.67 37.07 22.40
C THR A 105 3.39 35.65 21.93
N PHE A 106 2.28 35.08 22.35
CA PHE A 106 1.81 33.76 21.98
C PHE A 106 0.90 33.84 20.76
N TYR A 107 0.91 32.78 19.95
CA TYR A 107 0.07 32.61 18.77
C TYR A 107 -0.46 31.19 18.72
N ILE A 108 -1.74 31.05 18.35
CA ILE A 108 -2.29 29.78 17.88
C ILE A 108 -2.60 29.95 16.41
N VAL A 109 -2.00 29.10 15.57
CA VAL A 109 -2.00 29.25 14.12
C VAL A 109 -2.37 27.96 13.42
N ASP A 110 -2.89 28.08 12.19
CA ASP A 110 -2.87 27.03 11.19
C ASP A 110 -1.53 27.12 10.42
N TYR A 111 -0.68 26.11 10.56
CA TYR A 111 0.63 26.05 9.91
C TYR A 111 0.52 25.92 8.39
N GLN A 112 -0.52 25.25 7.90
CA GLN A 112 -0.72 24.98 6.49
C GLN A 112 -1.27 26.21 5.76
N GLU A 113 -2.31 26.83 6.30
CA GLU A 113 -2.96 28.00 5.68
C GLU A 113 -2.39 29.34 6.15
N ARG A 114 -1.47 29.33 7.13
CA ARG A 114 -0.82 30.51 7.72
C ARG A 114 -1.80 31.50 8.35
N ILE A 115 -2.85 30.97 8.97
CA ILE A 115 -3.90 31.76 9.63
C ILE A 115 -3.57 31.87 11.11
N VAL A 116 -3.65 33.08 11.67
CA VAL A 116 -3.55 33.30 13.12
C VAL A 116 -4.95 33.32 13.70
N PHE A 117 -5.31 32.30 14.48
CA PHE A 117 -6.61 32.26 15.16
C PHE A 117 -6.63 33.21 16.35
N ASN A 118 -5.58 33.21 17.17
CA ASN A 118 -5.52 34.13 18.30
C ASN A 118 -4.09 34.52 18.63
N THR A 119 -3.96 35.67 19.31
CA THR A 119 -2.70 36.14 19.88
C THR A 119 -2.93 36.72 21.27
N THR A 120 -1.94 36.59 22.15
CA THR A 120 -1.91 37.29 23.44
C THR A 120 -0.46 37.56 23.83
N SER A 121 -0.21 38.60 24.61
CA SER A 121 1.13 38.95 25.06
C SER A 121 1.19 39.11 26.57
N MET A 122 2.32 38.75 27.17
CA MET A 122 2.58 38.99 28.58
C MET A 122 4.01 39.46 28.83
N MET A 123 4.16 40.21 29.90
CA MET A 123 5.44 40.75 30.36
C MET A 123 6.00 39.84 31.43
N ILE A 124 7.22 39.34 31.22
CA ILE A 124 7.93 38.49 32.18
C ILE A 124 9.28 39.09 32.52
N LYS A 125 9.78 38.76 33.70
CA LYS A 125 11.06 39.25 34.21
C LYS A 125 11.87 38.09 34.74
N GLY A 126 13.17 38.10 34.46
CA GLY A 126 14.09 37.08 34.97
C GLY A 126 15.43 37.67 35.33
N VAL A 127 16.04 37.10 36.36
CA VAL A 127 17.36 37.51 36.84
C VAL A 127 18.25 36.27 36.93
N GLY A 128 19.47 36.34 36.39
CA GLY A 128 20.40 35.21 36.40
C GLY A 128 21.85 35.63 36.28
N THR A 129 22.77 34.72 36.58
CA THR A 129 24.23 34.98 36.50
C THR A 129 24.77 35.07 35.07
N ASN A 130 23.92 34.83 34.06
CA ASN A 130 24.19 34.99 32.63
C ASN A 130 22.85 35.08 31.88
N ASP A 131 22.91 35.39 30.57
CA ASP A 131 21.73 35.56 29.73
C ASP A 131 20.81 34.34 29.72
N THR A 132 21.37 33.13 29.52
CA THR A 132 20.61 31.88 29.52
C THR A 132 19.82 31.66 30.81
N LYS A 133 20.43 31.90 31.97
CA LYS A 133 19.77 31.77 33.27
C LYS A 133 18.70 32.84 33.47
N ALA A 134 18.95 34.08 33.05
CA ALA A 134 17.96 35.15 33.14
C ALA A 134 16.71 34.83 32.30
N TYR A 135 16.90 34.38 31.04
CA TYR A 135 15.83 33.90 30.17
C TYR A 135 15.04 32.74 30.77
N ILE A 136 15.72 31.68 31.24
CA ILE A 136 15.06 30.52 31.85
C ILE A 136 14.25 30.93 33.08
N GLN A 137 14.79 31.81 33.94
CA GLN A 137 14.07 32.31 35.10
C GLN A 137 12.83 33.12 34.70
N ALA A 138 12.93 33.95 33.67
CA ALA A 138 11.79 34.70 33.15
C ALA A 138 10.70 33.73 32.65
N ILE A 139 11.05 32.74 31.81
CA ILE A 139 10.10 31.76 31.25
C ILE A 139 9.44 30.91 32.34
N LYS A 140 10.16 30.60 33.42
CA LYS A 140 9.59 29.85 34.56
C LYS A 140 8.42 30.57 35.22
N THR A 141 8.37 31.90 35.16
CA THR A 141 7.27 32.71 35.72
C THR A 141 5.95 32.56 34.97
N ILE A 142 5.98 32.06 33.72
CA ILE A 142 4.77 31.75 32.96
C ILE A 142 3.98 30.69 33.73
N GLN A 143 2.73 30.98 34.06
CA GLN A 143 1.80 30.05 34.71
C GLN A 143 0.88 29.47 33.63
N PRO A 144 1.10 28.23 33.16
CA PRO A 144 0.30 27.65 32.08
C PRO A 144 -1.21 27.57 32.37
N SER A 145 -1.58 27.60 33.65
CA SER A 145 -2.95 27.57 34.15
C SER A 145 -3.58 28.96 34.36
N SER A 146 -2.90 30.05 33.99
CA SER A 146 -3.42 31.41 34.18
C SER A 146 -4.72 31.63 33.41
N THR A 147 -5.58 32.51 33.93
CA THR A 147 -6.88 32.81 33.32
C THR A 147 -6.71 33.39 31.92
N GLU A 148 -5.70 34.23 31.70
CA GLU A 148 -5.41 34.86 30.41
C GLU A 148 -5.01 33.82 29.36
N LEU A 149 -4.16 32.85 29.72
CA LEU A 149 -3.73 31.80 28.79
C LEU A 149 -4.85 30.79 28.51
N LYS A 150 -5.72 30.50 29.49
CA LYS A 150 -6.94 29.71 29.25
C LYS A 150 -7.88 30.42 28.28
N GLN A 151 -8.19 31.70 28.51
CA GLN A 151 -9.03 32.49 27.62
C GLN A 151 -8.43 32.60 26.21
N PHE A 152 -7.10 32.75 26.12
CA PHE A 152 -6.39 32.75 24.85
C PHE A 152 -6.61 31.47 24.05
N VAL A 153 -6.51 30.30 24.69
CA VAL A 153 -6.75 29.00 24.05
C VAL A 153 -8.23 28.83 23.67
N GLU A 154 -9.16 29.15 24.57
CA GLU A 154 -10.60 29.02 24.31
C GLU A 154 -11.08 29.91 23.15
N LEU A 155 -10.64 31.17 23.10
CA LEU A 155 -10.94 32.06 21.99
C LEU A 155 -10.35 31.58 20.67
N ALA A 156 -9.17 30.95 20.69
CA ALA A 156 -8.58 30.35 19.50
C ALA A 156 -9.42 29.18 18.98
N LYS A 157 -9.93 28.32 19.87
CA LYS A 157 -10.83 27.22 19.50
C LYS A 157 -12.09 27.74 18.80
N VAL A 158 -12.73 28.76 19.37
CA VAL A 158 -13.94 29.37 18.79
C VAL A 158 -13.66 29.89 17.38
N LYS A 159 -12.61 30.70 17.22
CA LYS A 159 -12.25 31.27 15.91
C LYS A 159 -11.83 30.20 14.88
N LEU A 160 -11.20 29.13 15.32
CA LEU A 160 -10.86 27.99 14.46
C LEU A 160 -12.14 27.33 13.93
N ILE A 161 -13.10 27.03 14.81
CA ILE A 161 -14.38 26.42 14.43
C ILE A 161 -15.16 27.37 13.50
N GLU A 162 -15.25 28.66 13.84
CA GLU A 162 -15.89 29.69 13.01
C GLU A 162 -15.26 29.78 11.62
N TYR A 163 -13.93 29.69 11.53
CA TYR A 163 -13.22 29.71 10.26
C TYR A 163 -13.66 28.58 9.34
N PHE A 164 -13.57 27.32 9.78
CA PHE A 164 -13.94 26.19 8.93
C PHE A 164 -15.43 26.13 8.64
N ASN A 165 -16.29 26.47 9.61
CA ASN A 165 -17.73 26.50 9.37
C ASN A 165 -18.12 27.55 8.32
N SER A 166 -17.49 28.73 8.32
CA SER A 166 -17.76 29.77 7.33
C SER A 166 -17.08 29.54 5.97
N HIS A 167 -16.01 28.75 5.94
CA HIS A 167 -15.23 28.48 4.72
C HIS A 167 -15.49 27.10 4.10
N CYS A 168 -16.38 26.30 4.70
CA CYS A 168 -16.65 24.94 4.24
C CYS A 168 -17.03 24.89 2.76
N ASP A 169 -17.99 25.72 2.34
CA ASP A 169 -18.44 25.78 0.94
C ASP A 169 -17.31 26.15 -0.03
N ILE A 170 -16.41 27.04 0.40
CA ILE A 170 -15.27 27.46 -0.40
C ILE A 170 -14.27 26.31 -0.53
N LEU A 171 -14.02 25.58 0.56
CA LEU A 171 -13.15 24.41 0.58
C LEU A 171 -13.69 23.31 -0.33
N LEU A 172 -14.99 22.99 -0.23
CA LEU A 172 -15.65 22.00 -1.09
C LEU A 172 -15.58 22.42 -2.56
N LYS A 173 -15.87 23.68 -2.89
CA LYS A 173 -15.75 24.20 -4.27
C LYS A 173 -14.32 24.15 -4.82
N LYS A 174 -13.31 24.42 -3.99
CA LYS A 174 -11.90 24.29 -4.39
C LYS A 174 -11.57 22.84 -4.73
N ALA A 175 -12.03 21.89 -3.93
CA ALA A 175 -11.86 20.46 -4.21
C ALA A 175 -12.58 20.06 -5.51
N GLU A 176 -13.81 20.52 -5.73
CA GLU A 176 -14.53 20.28 -6.99
C GLU A 176 -13.81 20.84 -8.22
N ALA A 177 -13.21 22.04 -8.10
CA ALA A 177 -12.39 22.61 -9.17
C ALA A 177 -11.10 21.82 -9.44
N MET A 178 -10.51 21.18 -8.42
CA MET A 178 -9.39 20.25 -8.58
C MET A 178 -9.84 18.97 -9.29
N VAL A 179 -10.99 18.41 -8.92
CA VAL A 179 -11.60 17.25 -9.60
C VAL A 179 -11.86 17.54 -11.08
N GLY A 180 -12.39 18.72 -11.40
CA GLY A 180 -12.60 19.15 -12.79
C GLY A 180 -11.32 19.24 -13.63
N ARG A 181 -10.15 19.35 -12.98
CA ARG A 181 -8.82 19.32 -13.59
C ARG A 181 -8.12 17.96 -13.48
N LYS A 182 -8.83 16.92 -13.02
CA LYS A 182 -8.30 15.57 -12.74
C LYS A 182 -7.21 15.53 -11.67
N GLN A 183 -7.14 16.55 -10.82
CA GLN A 183 -6.24 16.64 -9.66
C GLN A 183 -6.89 15.97 -8.45
N TYR A 184 -7.12 14.66 -8.56
CA TYR A 184 -7.92 13.93 -7.58
C TYR A 184 -7.21 13.77 -6.23
N GLU A 185 -5.90 13.53 -6.25
CA GLU A 185 -5.10 13.37 -5.03
C GLU A 185 -5.06 14.68 -4.24
N GLU A 186 -4.87 15.81 -4.92
CA GLU A 186 -4.89 17.13 -4.28
C GLU A 186 -6.29 17.49 -3.76
N ALA A 187 -7.35 17.10 -4.48
CA ALA A 187 -8.72 17.28 -4.01
C ALA A 187 -9.00 16.47 -2.73
N ILE A 188 -8.62 15.20 -2.70
CA ILE A 188 -8.74 14.33 -1.53
C ILE A 188 -7.94 14.92 -0.36
N PHE A 189 -6.69 15.30 -0.62
CA PHE A 189 -5.85 15.93 0.40
C PHE A 189 -6.55 17.16 1.00
N GLN A 190 -7.04 18.08 0.17
CA GLN A 190 -7.77 19.27 0.62
C GLN A 190 -8.99 18.92 1.50
N LEU A 191 -9.80 17.94 1.08
CA LEU A 191 -10.99 17.50 1.81
C LEU A 191 -10.66 16.85 3.15
N THR A 192 -9.61 16.03 3.20
CA THR A 192 -9.14 15.37 4.43
C THR A 192 -8.46 16.31 5.42
N THR A 193 -8.19 17.56 5.04
CA THR A 193 -7.64 18.53 5.98
C THR A 193 -8.66 19.04 6.99
N VAL A 194 -9.96 18.98 6.69
CA VAL A 194 -11.01 19.55 7.54
C VAL A 194 -10.96 18.87 8.92
N PRO A 195 -10.87 19.63 10.02
CA PRO A 195 -10.78 19.03 11.35
C PRO A 195 -12.13 18.44 11.80
N GLU A 196 -12.09 17.29 12.47
CA GLU A 196 -13.28 16.55 12.93
C GLU A 196 -14.20 17.37 13.86
N ILE A 197 -13.64 18.34 14.59
CA ILE A 197 -14.42 19.25 15.45
C ILE A 197 -15.43 20.09 14.67
N CYS A 198 -15.22 20.27 13.36
CA CYS A 198 -16.16 20.95 12.46
C CYS A 198 -17.07 19.90 11.83
N LEU A 199 -17.84 19.17 12.65
CA LEU A 199 -18.51 17.92 12.31
C LEU A 199 -19.31 17.98 10.99
N ASP A 200 -20.12 19.02 10.80
CA ASP A 200 -20.94 19.16 9.60
C ASP A 200 -20.06 19.27 8.34
N CYS A 201 -19.05 20.14 8.39
CA CYS A 201 -18.13 20.31 7.26
C CYS A 201 -17.24 19.07 7.05
N TYR A 202 -16.81 18.45 8.14
CA TYR A 202 -16.00 17.24 8.11
C TYR A 202 -16.74 16.10 7.42
N ASN A 203 -17.98 15.84 7.82
CA ASN A 203 -18.80 14.79 7.21
C ASN A 203 -19.02 15.06 5.72
N LEU A 204 -19.37 16.29 5.34
CA LEU A 204 -19.51 16.68 3.93
C LEU A 204 -18.21 16.48 3.16
N ALA A 205 -17.07 16.87 3.73
CA ALA A 205 -15.77 16.71 3.10
C ALA A 205 -15.35 15.24 2.97
N MET A 206 -15.66 14.39 3.95
CA MET A 206 -15.36 12.96 3.92
C MET A 206 -16.23 12.21 2.91
N ASP A 207 -17.52 12.54 2.85
CA ASP A 207 -18.44 12.00 1.84
C ASP A 207 -17.96 12.39 0.43
N LYS A 208 -17.59 13.66 0.24
CA LYS A 208 -17.02 14.15 -1.01
C LYS A 208 -15.69 13.46 -1.33
N SER A 209 -14.83 13.25 -0.35
CA SER A 209 -13.54 12.57 -0.53
C SER A 209 -13.74 11.16 -1.07
N THR A 210 -14.74 10.44 -0.53
CA THR A 210 -15.13 9.11 -1.01
C THR A 210 -15.67 9.16 -2.45
N GLU A 211 -16.48 10.16 -2.79
CA GLU A 211 -16.94 10.40 -4.17
C GLU A 211 -15.75 10.64 -5.12
N VAL A 212 -14.82 11.50 -4.72
CA VAL A 212 -13.63 11.85 -5.50
C VAL A 212 -12.71 10.64 -5.69
N TYR A 213 -12.53 9.81 -4.67
CA TYR A 213 -11.75 8.58 -4.79
C TYR A 213 -12.33 7.62 -5.83
N LYS A 214 -13.66 7.47 -5.88
CA LYS A 214 -14.31 6.65 -6.92
C LYS A 214 -14.04 7.21 -8.32
N LEU A 215 -14.10 8.53 -8.50
CA LEU A 215 -13.77 9.17 -9.78
C LEU A 215 -12.29 8.98 -10.15
N TYR A 216 -11.39 9.03 -9.16
CA TYR A 216 -9.97 8.74 -9.36
C TYR A 216 -9.74 7.31 -9.83
N ALA A 217 -10.34 6.34 -9.13
CA ALA A 217 -10.25 4.93 -9.45
C ALA A 217 -10.81 4.63 -10.85
N ASP A 218 -11.97 5.20 -11.20
CA ASP A 218 -12.55 5.09 -12.54
C ASP A 218 -11.66 5.72 -13.63
N ASN A 219 -11.04 6.88 -13.35
CA ASN A 219 -10.12 7.51 -14.30
C ASN A 219 -8.84 6.67 -14.49
N LYS A 220 -8.30 6.08 -13.42
CA LYS A 220 -7.15 5.16 -13.50
C LYS A 220 -7.50 3.87 -14.24
N CYS A 221 -8.70 3.35 -14.02
CA CYS A 221 -9.25 2.22 -14.76
C CYS A 221 -9.21 2.49 -16.28
N ALA A 222 -9.78 3.63 -16.72
CA ALA A 222 -9.79 4.00 -18.14
C ALA A 222 -8.38 4.23 -18.72
N GLU A 223 -7.48 4.83 -17.94
CA GLU A 223 -6.07 5.02 -18.33
C GLU A 223 -5.38 3.67 -18.56
N ASN A 224 -5.55 2.71 -17.64
CA ASN A 224 -4.97 1.38 -17.72
C ASN A 224 -5.54 0.56 -18.88
N ILE A 225 -6.86 0.61 -19.13
CA ILE A 225 -7.47 0.00 -20.32
C ILE A 225 -6.84 0.54 -21.60
N THR A 226 -6.67 1.87 -21.69
CA THR A 226 -6.08 2.51 -22.88
C THR A 226 -4.65 2.05 -23.09
N LYS A 227 -3.83 2.00 -22.03
CA LYS A 227 -2.46 1.51 -22.08
C LYS A 227 -2.39 0.02 -22.44
N ALA A 228 -3.27 -0.80 -21.87
CA ALA A 228 -3.35 -2.23 -22.17
C ALA A 228 -3.67 -2.48 -23.64
N LYS A 229 -4.68 -1.79 -24.19
CA LYS A 229 -5.02 -1.86 -25.62
C LYS A 229 -3.87 -1.41 -26.51
N GLY A 230 -3.16 -0.35 -26.13
CA GLY A 230 -1.97 0.13 -26.83
C GLY A 230 -0.84 -0.90 -26.88
N ALA A 231 -0.50 -1.50 -25.74
CA ALA A 231 0.52 -2.54 -25.65
C ALA A 231 0.13 -3.80 -26.44
N TRP A 232 -1.13 -4.22 -26.33
CA TRP A 232 -1.65 -5.37 -27.07
C TRP A 232 -1.62 -5.15 -28.59
N ALA A 233 -1.93 -3.94 -29.06
CA ALA A 233 -1.83 -3.58 -30.47
C ALA A 233 -0.38 -3.68 -31.02
N THR A 234 0.63 -3.60 -30.16
CA THR A 234 2.05 -3.80 -30.50
C THR A 234 2.55 -5.22 -30.21
N PHE A 235 1.64 -6.18 -29.97
CA PHE A 235 1.93 -7.57 -29.62
C PHE A 235 2.70 -7.77 -28.29
N ASP A 236 2.67 -6.78 -27.41
CA ASP A 236 3.25 -6.87 -26.07
C ASP A 236 2.18 -7.25 -25.04
N ASP A 237 1.85 -8.54 -25.03
CA ASP A 237 0.81 -9.07 -24.13
C ASP A 237 1.20 -8.98 -22.66
N ALA A 238 2.49 -9.07 -22.32
CA ALA A 238 2.95 -9.03 -20.95
C ALA A 238 2.68 -7.65 -20.33
N THR A 239 3.03 -6.59 -21.06
CA THR A 239 2.71 -5.22 -20.66
C THR A 239 1.21 -4.95 -20.67
N ALA A 240 0.46 -5.52 -21.61
CA ALA A 240 -0.99 -5.39 -21.63
C ALA A 240 -1.64 -5.99 -20.39
N LEU A 241 -1.27 -7.22 -20.02
CA LEU A 241 -1.78 -7.91 -18.83
C LEU A 241 -1.35 -7.21 -17.53
N PHE A 242 -0.15 -6.62 -17.48
CA PHE A 242 0.31 -5.83 -16.34
C PHE A 242 -0.61 -4.63 -16.07
N TYR A 243 -0.97 -3.85 -17.09
CA TYR A 243 -1.91 -2.74 -16.89
C TYR A 243 -3.31 -3.21 -16.49
N LEU A 244 -3.75 -4.38 -16.98
CA LEU A 244 -5.04 -4.96 -16.62
C LEU A 244 -5.08 -5.50 -15.19
N SER A 245 -3.95 -5.98 -14.65
CA SER A 245 -3.88 -6.46 -13.27
C SER A 245 -4.01 -5.34 -12.22
N ASP A 246 -3.71 -4.10 -12.59
CA ASP A 246 -3.85 -2.93 -11.71
C ASP A 246 -5.30 -2.40 -11.61
N ILE A 247 -6.27 -3.06 -12.25
CA ILE A 247 -7.68 -2.65 -12.24
C ILE A 247 -8.43 -3.35 -11.12
N PHE A 248 -8.98 -2.57 -10.19
CA PHE A 248 -9.73 -3.09 -9.04
C PHE A 248 -11.16 -3.54 -9.40
N PRO A 249 -11.72 -4.57 -8.73
CA PRO A 249 -13.06 -5.11 -9.01
C PRO A 249 -14.24 -4.16 -8.84
N ASP A 250 -14.09 -3.13 -8.00
CA ASP A 250 -15.12 -2.15 -7.66
C ASP A 250 -15.18 -0.96 -8.64
N THR A 251 -14.26 -0.91 -9.61
CA THR A 251 -14.23 0.12 -10.66
C THR A 251 -15.21 -0.19 -11.78
N LYS A 252 -15.71 0.85 -12.47
CA LYS A 252 -16.69 0.68 -13.55
C LYS A 252 -16.17 -0.12 -14.74
N CYS A 253 -14.86 -0.07 -15.01
CA CYS A 253 -14.28 -0.71 -16.20
C CYS A 253 -13.77 -2.14 -15.94
N TYR A 254 -13.98 -2.71 -14.74
CA TYR A 254 -13.53 -4.06 -14.42
C TYR A 254 -14.08 -5.12 -15.38
N GLY A 255 -15.36 -5.02 -15.77
CA GLY A 255 -15.97 -5.94 -16.74
C GLY A 255 -15.27 -5.90 -18.11
N GLU A 256 -14.90 -4.70 -18.59
CA GLU A 256 -14.13 -4.53 -19.83
C GLU A 256 -12.71 -5.08 -19.69
N ALA A 257 -12.06 -4.86 -18.54
CA ALA A 257 -10.74 -5.40 -18.25
C ALA A 257 -10.72 -6.93 -18.33
N GLN A 258 -11.69 -7.59 -17.69
CA GLN A 258 -11.81 -9.06 -17.72
C GLN A 258 -12.07 -9.59 -19.12
N GLN A 259 -12.89 -8.90 -19.93
CA GLN A 259 -13.10 -9.25 -21.33
C GLN A 259 -11.78 -9.17 -22.12
N LEU A 260 -11.02 -8.09 -21.96
CA LEU A 260 -9.74 -7.92 -22.65
C LEU A 260 -8.69 -8.96 -22.22
N VAL A 261 -8.63 -9.29 -20.93
CA VAL A 261 -7.79 -10.40 -20.44
C VAL A 261 -8.14 -11.70 -21.15
N GLN A 262 -9.43 -12.01 -21.29
CA GLN A 262 -9.86 -13.24 -21.96
C GLN A 262 -9.51 -13.21 -23.46
N GLU A 263 -9.66 -12.08 -24.13
CA GLU A 263 -9.27 -11.92 -25.54
C GLU A 263 -7.77 -12.14 -25.75
N ILE A 264 -6.92 -11.59 -24.86
CA ILE A 264 -5.47 -11.79 -24.89
C ILE A 264 -5.13 -13.27 -24.69
N LYS A 265 -5.73 -13.93 -23.68
CA LYS A 265 -5.52 -15.37 -23.43
C LYS A 265 -5.93 -16.23 -24.62
N ASP A 266 -7.07 -15.94 -25.23
CA ASP A 266 -7.55 -16.66 -26.42
C ASP A 266 -6.62 -16.46 -27.62
N HIS A 267 -6.10 -15.24 -27.81
CA HIS A 267 -5.13 -14.93 -28.86
C HIS A 267 -3.79 -15.64 -28.63
N GLN A 268 -3.29 -15.66 -27.38
CA GLN A 268 -2.11 -16.43 -26.99
C GLN A 268 -2.29 -17.93 -27.26
N CYS A 269 -3.44 -18.47 -26.88
CA CYS A 269 -3.81 -19.85 -27.16
C CYS A 269 -3.73 -20.15 -28.66
N ALA A 270 -4.38 -19.33 -29.49
CA ALA A 270 -4.41 -19.55 -30.94
C ALA A 270 -3.01 -19.55 -31.56
N ARG A 271 -2.14 -18.61 -31.15
CA ARG A 271 -0.74 -18.56 -31.62
C ARG A 271 0.07 -19.77 -31.18
N ALA A 272 0.05 -20.10 -29.90
CA ALA A 272 0.79 -21.22 -29.33
C ALA A 272 0.31 -22.57 -29.91
N TYR A 273 -1.00 -22.77 -29.99
CA TYR A 273 -1.59 -23.99 -30.56
C TYR A 273 -1.32 -24.12 -32.06
N GLY A 274 -1.39 -23.03 -32.82
CA GLY A 274 -1.02 -23.01 -34.23
C GLY A 274 0.46 -23.36 -34.46
N ALA A 275 1.35 -22.77 -33.68
CA ALA A 275 2.78 -23.09 -33.70
C ALA A 275 3.03 -24.56 -33.32
N ALA A 276 2.33 -25.07 -32.31
CA ALA A 276 2.42 -26.46 -31.90
C ALA A 276 2.02 -27.44 -33.01
N LYS A 277 0.90 -27.17 -33.70
CA LYS A 277 0.47 -27.96 -34.86
C LYS A 277 1.50 -27.95 -35.98
N GLY A 278 2.08 -26.78 -36.28
CA GLY A 278 3.13 -26.65 -37.29
C GLY A 278 4.38 -27.46 -36.93
N ALA A 279 4.82 -27.37 -35.67
CA ALA A 279 5.96 -28.13 -35.17
C ALA A 279 5.70 -29.64 -35.18
N TRP A 280 4.49 -30.08 -34.79
CA TRP A 280 4.11 -31.49 -34.85
C TRP A 280 4.08 -32.02 -36.29
N ALA A 281 3.50 -31.28 -37.23
CA ALA A 281 3.51 -31.64 -38.65
C ALA A 281 4.93 -31.73 -39.23
N ALA A 282 5.88 -30.97 -38.68
CA ALA A 282 7.30 -31.03 -39.02
C ALA A 282 8.08 -32.12 -38.23
N GLN A 283 7.39 -32.97 -37.47
CA GLN A 283 7.98 -33.99 -36.57
C GLN A 283 8.92 -33.40 -35.50
N ASN A 284 8.79 -32.11 -35.18
CA ASN A 284 9.52 -31.46 -34.10
C ASN A 284 8.70 -31.47 -32.80
N TYR A 285 8.75 -32.61 -32.11
CA TYR A 285 7.95 -32.85 -30.91
C TYR A 285 8.33 -31.92 -29.74
N ILE A 286 9.61 -31.55 -29.59
CA ILE A 286 10.08 -30.63 -28.53
C ILE A 286 9.38 -29.29 -28.67
N GLU A 287 9.46 -28.72 -29.86
CA GLU A 287 8.91 -27.40 -30.10
C GLU A 287 7.38 -27.44 -30.03
N ALA A 288 6.76 -28.52 -30.52
CA ALA A 288 5.33 -28.72 -30.37
C ALA A 288 4.88 -28.67 -28.90
N ALA A 289 5.61 -29.34 -28.01
CA ALA A 289 5.30 -29.33 -26.59
C ALA A 289 5.61 -28.01 -25.89
N ARG A 290 6.73 -27.38 -26.24
CA ARG A 290 7.13 -26.07 -25.71
C ARG A 290 6.07 -25.03 -26.03
N GLN A 291 5.47 -25.10 -27.22
CA GLN A 291 4.37 -24.25 -27.62
C GLN A 291 3.08 -24.62 -26.89
N LEU A 292 2.73 -25.91 -26.77
CA LEU A 292 1.56 -26.34 -25.99
C LEU A 292 1.63 -25.97 -24.51
N ALA A 293 2.82 -25.93 -23.93
CA ALA A 293 3.02 -25.52 -22.54
C ALA A 293 2.70 -24.03 -22.30
N GLN A 294 2.70 -23.20 -23.35
CA GLN A 294 2.36 -21.77 -23.28
C GLN A 294 0.84 -21.52 -23.40
N VAL A 295 0.02 -22.56 -23.62
CA VAL A 295 -1.42 -22.43 -23.76
C VAL A 295 -2.08 -22.18 -22.39
N PRO A 296 -2.83 -21.08 -22.19
CA PRO A 296 -3.57 -20.84 -20.96
C PRO A 296 -4.67 -21.91 -20.75
N SER A 297 -4.82 -22.44 -19.54
CA SER A 297 -5.73 -23.55 -19.25
C SER A 297 -7.22 -23.19 -19.33
N ASP A 298 -7.55 -21.91 -19.16
CA ASP A 298 -8.89 -21.34 -19.20
C ASP A 298 -9.25 -20.68 -20.55
N SER A 299 -8.36 -20.82 -21.55
CA SER A 299 -8.59 -20.30 -22.90
C SER A 299 -9.48 -21.22 -23.75
N LYS A 300 -10.05 -20.68 -24.82
CA LYS A 300 -10.93 -21.44 -25.73
C LYS A 300 -10.29 -22.69 -26.33
N CYS A 301 -9.00 -22.63 -26.68
CA CYS A 301 -8.32 -23.73 -27.38
C CYS A 301 -7.64 -24.73 -26.43
N ALA A 302 -7.79 -24.58 -25.11
CA ALA A 302 -7.16 -25.44 -24.10
C ALA A 302 -7.52 -26.92 -24.28
N LYS A 303 -8.79 -27.24 -24.59
CA LYS A 303 -9.23 -28.63 -24.82
C LYS A 303 -8.54 -29.25 -26.03
N ASP A 304 -8.48 -28.52 -27.13
CA ASP A 304 -7.87 -29.00 -28.38
C ASP A 304 -6.34 -29.09 -28.27
N ALA A 305 -5.72 -28.18 -27.53
CA ALA A 305 -4.31 -28.22 -27.16
C ALA A 305 -3.99 -29.46 -26.31
N ASN A 306 -4.85 -29.79 -25.34
CA ASN A 306 -4.69 -30.98 -24.51
C ASN A 306 -4.89 -32.30 -25.27
N ALA A 307 -5.83 -32.32 -26.21
CA ALA A 307 -6.01 -33.46 -27.11
C ALA A 307 -4.75 -33.69 -27.95
N LEU A 308 -4.21 -32.63 -28.58
CA LEU A 308 -2.96 -32.70 -29.34
C LEU A 308 -1.78 -33.13 -28.45
N SER A 309 -1.68 -32.62 -27.22
CA SER A 309 -0.64 -33.03 -26.27
C SER A 309 -0.71 -34.53 -25.93
N THR A 310 -1.91 -35.10 -25.88
CA THR A 310 -2.13 -36.52 -25.59
C THR A 310 -1.80 -37.38 -26.81
N GLU A 311 -2.13 -36.93 -28.01
CA GLU A 311 -1.76 -37.59 -29.26
C GLU A 311 -0.24 -37.66 -29.42
N ILE A 312 0.46 -36.53 -29.24
CA ILE A 312 1.92 -36.48 -29.26
C ILE A 312 2.51 -37.46 -28.23
N ARG A 313 1.97 -37.49 -27.00
CA ARG A 313 2.43 -38.45 -25.97
C ARG A 313 2.16 -39.92 -26.35
N GLY A 314 1.07 -40.19 -27.06
CA GLY A 314 0.76 -41.51 -27.61
C GLY A 314 1.81 -41.97 -28.62
N GLU A 315 2.08 -41.16 -29.64
CA GLU A 315 3.08 -41.47 -30.66
C GLU A 315 4.48 -41.68 -30.06
N ILE A 316 4.85 -40.86 -29.08
CA ILE A 316 6.11 -40.99 -28.36
C ILE A 316 6.21 -42.33 -27.66
N ARG A 317 5.16 -42.75 -26.96
CA ARG A 317 5.12 -44.02 -26.24
C ARG A 317 5.23 -45.19 -27.21
N ASP A 318 4.54 -45.13 -28.34
CA ASP A 318 4.53 -46.21 -29.32
C ASP A 318 5.91 -46.35 -29.98
N TRP A 319 6.54 -45.22 -30.32
CA TRP A 319 7.93 -45.18 -30.79
C TRP A 319 8.91 -45.73 -29.73
N ASP A 320 8.76 -45.36 -28.45
CA ASP A 320 9.58 -45.88 -27.34
C ASP A 320 9.46 -47.41 -27.21
N ASN A 321 8.26 -47.95 -27.44
CA ASN A 321 8.01 -49.38 -27.40
C ASN A 321 8.62 -50.12 -28.59
N GLU A 322 8.49 -49.56 -29.80
CA GLU A 322 9.14 -50.10 -31.01
C GLU A 322 10.66 -50.09 -30.88
N TYR A 323 11.23 -49.00 -30.39
CA TYR A 323 12.67 -48.90 -30.16
C TYR A 323 13.15 -49.94 -29.15
N LYS A 324 12.43 -50.16 -28.03
CA LYS A 324 12.77 -51.22 -27.06
C LYS A 324 12.74 -52.61 -27.69
N LYS A 325 11.74 -52.91 -28.52
CA LYS A 325 11.67 -54.19 -29.24
C LYS A 325 12.85 -54.35 -30.19
N TYR A 326 13.17 -53.32 -30.96
CA TYR A 326 14.34 -53.33 -31.85
C TYR A 326 15.64 -53.60 -31.07
N GLN A 327 15.84 -52.95 -29.92
CA GLN A 327 17.01 -53.17 -29.06
C GLN A 327 17.07 -54.60 -28.52
N GLN A 328 15.94 -55.17 -28.10
CA GLN A 328 15.86 -56.56 -27.64
C GLN A 328 16.17 -57.55 -28.77
N GLU A 329 15.60 -57.35 -29.96
CA GLU A 329 15.88 -58.17 -31.15
C GLU A 329 17.33 -58.06 -31.61
N TYR A 330 17.91 -56.85 -31.54
CA TYR A 330 19.32 -56.62 -31.82
C TYR A 330 20.20 -57.38 -30.82
N ALA A 331 19.94 -57.26 -29.51
CA ALA A 331 20.69 -57.96 -28.47
C ALA A 331 20.60 -59.49 -28.62
N PHE A 332 19.41 -60.02 -28.95
CA PHE A 332 19.22 -61.45 -29.20
C PHE A 332 20.01 -61.94 -30.42
N ARG A 333 19.98 -61.19 -31.54
CA ARG A 333 20.79 -61.53 -32.72
C ARG A 333 22.29 -61.45 -32.43
N TYR A 334 22.72 -60.43 -31.68
CA TYR A 334 24.11 -60.22 -31.32
C TYR A 334 24.68 -61.36 -30.47
N ASP A 335 23.87 -61.97 -29.61
CA ASP A 335 24.26 -63.15 -28.81
C ASP A 335 24.50 -64.40 -29.70
N GLN A 336 23.79 -64.51 -30.83
CA GLN A 336 23.91 -65.61 -31.79
C GLN A 336 25.03 -65.43 -32.82
N TRP A 337 25.73 -64.29 -32.81
CA TRP A 337 26.78 -63.98 -33.77
C TRP A 337 28.11 -64.66 -33.47
N THR A 338 28.79 -65.12 -34.52
CA THR A 338 30.16 -65.65 -34.41
C THR A 338 31.17 -64.53 -34.16
N THR A 339 32.39 -64.87 -33.76
CA THR A 339 33.47 -63.89 -33.57
C THR A 339 33.80 -63.12 -34.86
N GLU A 340 33.64 -63.75 -36.03
CA GLU A 340 33.81 -63.14 -37.36
C GLU A 340 32.69 -62.14 -37.69
N ASP A 341 31.44 -62.48 -37.33
CA ASP A 341 30.26 -61.62 -37.54
C ASP A 341 30.30 -60.38 -36.64
N ARG A 342 30.69 -60.56 -35.37
CA ARG A 342 30.94 -59.43 -34.45
C ARG A 342 32.09 -58.55 -34.95
N ARG A 343 33.13 -59.12 -35.55
CA ARG A 343 34.23 -58.34 -36.16
C ARG A 343 33.76 -57.56 -37.38
N LYS A 344 32.93 -58.16 -38.24
CA LYS A 344 32.34 -57.48 -39.41
C LYS A 344 31.36 -56.38 -38.99
N ASP A 345 30.57 -56.58 -37.95
CA ASP A 345 29.69 -55.55 -37.39
C ASP A 345 30.48 -54.44 -36.71
N ILE A 346 31.54 -54.73 -35.94
CA ILE A 346 32.45 -53.71 -35.39
C ILE A 346 33.14 -52.92 -36.52
N GLN A 347 33.53 -53.59 -37.60
CA GLN A 347 34.22 -52.97 -38.73
C GLN A 347 33.26 -52.17 -39.64
N GLN A 348 32.02 -52.65 -39.83
CA GLN A 348 30.95 -51.89 -40.49
C GLN A 348 30.43 -50.76 -39.61
N SER A 349 30.28 -50.97 -38.30
CA SER A 349 29.83 -49.96 -37.34
C SER A 349 30.86 -48.87 -37.15
N ALA A 350 32.17 -49.13 -37.26
CA ALA A 350 33.22 -48.11 -37.31
C ALA A 350 33.20 -47.27 -38.61
N ASP A 351 32.91 -47.88 -39.77
CA ASP A 351 32.67 -47.15 -41.04
C ASP A 351 31.35 -46.38 -41.04
N ILE A 352 30.38 -46.88 -40.26
CA ILE A 352 29.06 -46.31 -40.06
C ILE A 352 29.06 -45.28 -38.92
N ASP A 353 30.02 -45.30 -37.98
CA ASP A 353 30.12 -44.38 -36.83
C ASP A 353 30.34 -42.95 -37.30
N TYR A 354 30.97 -42.77 -38.47
CA TYR A 354 31.10 -41.49 -39.17
C TYR A 354 29.81 -41.03 -39.88
N ARG A 355 28.83 -41.92 -40.12
CA ARG A 355 27.55 -41.61 -40.81
C ARG A 355 26.28 -41.84 -39.96
N LYS A 356 26.35 -42.50 -38.79
CA LYS A 356 25.20 -42.90 -37.94
C LYS A 356 25.26 -42.41 -36.49
N THR A 357 26.35 -41.83 -36.00
CA THR A 357 26.27 -40.99 -34.79
C THR A 357 25.19 -39.91 -34.95
N GLU A 358 24.94 -39.45 -36.17
CA GLU A 358 23.83 -38.54 -36.44
C GLU A 358 22.45 -39.20 -36.28
N ALA A 359 22.24 -40.45 -36.70
CA ALA A 359 20.93 -41.12 -36.70
C ALA A 359 20.54 -41.78 -35.37
N TYR A 360 21.48 -42.46 -34.70
CA TYR A 360 21.23 -43.08 -33.39
C TYR A 360 21.18 -42.03 -32.27
N ASP A 361 22.06 -41.02 -32.29
CA ASP A 361 21.92 -39.88 -31.39
C ASP A 361 20.77 -38.96 -31.80
N LEU A 362 20.31 -38.92 -33.07
CA LEU A 362 19.02 -38.28 -33.40
C LEU A 362 17.90 -39.03 -32.70
N GLN A 363 17.83 -40.35 -32.83
CA GLN A 363 16.76 -41.14 -32.25
C GLN A 363 16.76 -41.05 -30.72
N LYS A 364 17.93 -41.10 -30.09
CA LYS A 364 18.06 -40.92 -28.63
C LYS A 364 17.75 -39.49 -28.19
N ARG A 365 18.26 -38.47 -28.89
CA ARG A 365 17.92 -37.07 -28.61
C ARG A 365 16.44 -36.82 -28.85
N GLU A 366 15.82 -37.44 -29.86
CA GLU A 366 14.38 -37.44 -30.11
C GLU A 366 13.62 -38.06 -28.94
N ILE A 367 14.06 -39.18 -28.36
CA ILE A 367 13.41 -39.75 -27.16
C ILE A 367 13.50 -38.80 -25.97
N GLU A 368 14.69 -38.26 -25.70
CA GLU A 368 14.93 -37.38 -24.56
C GLU A 368 14.15 -36.07 -24.70
N ALA A 369 14.17 -35.50 -25.90
CA ALA A 369 13.29 -34.46 -26.39
C ALA A 369 11.81 -34.75 -26.10
N LYS A 370 11.32 -35.89 -26.60
CA LYS A 370 9.95 -36.39 -26.45
C LYS A 370 9.56 -36.65 -24.98
N ARG A 371 10.52 -36.94 -24.08
CA ARG A 371 10.26 -37.02 -22.62
C ARG A 371 10.18 -35.65 -21.97
N ALA A 372 11.04 -34.71 -22.38
CA ALA A 372 10.97 -33.32 -21.92
C ALA A 372 9.63 -32.67 -22.29
N VAL A 373 9.02 -33.04 -23.43
CA VAL A 373 7.64 -32.68 -23.83
C VAL A 373 6.61 -32.99 -22.74
N GLY A 374 6.62 -34.24 -22.24
CA GLY A 374 5.66 -34.69 -21.24
C GLY A 374 5.85 -34.02 -19.89
N ILE A 375 7.10 -33.76 -19.51
CA ILE A 375 7.46 -33.10 -18.25
C ILE A 375 7.06 -31.62 -18.28
N ALA A 376 7.43 -30.87 -19.33
CA ALA A 376 7.12 -29.44 -19.43
C ALA A 376 5.61 -29.14 -19.44
N TRP A 377 4.79 -29.98 -20.10
CA TRP A 377 3.33 -29.84 -20.06
C TRP A 377 2.75 -30.20 -18.68
N ALA A 378 3.30 -31.22 -18.00
CA ALA A 378 2.83 -31.61 -16.66
C ALA A 378 3.18 -30.55 -15.61
N GLU A 379 4.36 -29.95 -15.69
CA GLU A 379 4.80 -28.87 -14.81
C GLU A 379 3.86 -27.65 -14.97
N ASN A 380 3.61 -27.15 -16.19
CA ASN A 380 2.74 -25.98 -16.39
C ASN A 380 1.26 -26.22 -16.02
N ASN A 381 0.76 -27.46 -16.10
CA ASN A 381 -0.60 -27.77 -15.63
C ASN A 381 -0.70 -27.96 -14.11
N HIS A 382 0.42 -28.17 -13.40
CA HIS A 382 0.45 -28.16 -11.93
C HIS A 382 0.43 -26.72 -11.36
N TRP A 383 0.99 -25.74 -12.07
CA TRP A 383 0.96 -24.32 -11.66
C TRP A 383 -0.39 -23.64 -11.86
N GLY A 384 -1.34 -24.27 -12.57
CA GLY A 384 -2.73 -23.80 -12.71
C GLY A 384 -3.57 -23.87 -11.43
N TRP A 385 -3.07 -24.51 -10.36
CA TRP A 385 -3.72 -24.54 -9.04
C TRP A 385 -3.05 -23.65 -7.98
N TYR A 386 -1.92 -23.01 -8.29
CA TYR A 386 -1.16 -22.24 -7.29
C TYR A 386 -0.88 -20.76 -7.63
N SER A 387 -1.43 -20.20 -8.71
CA SER A 387 -1.20 -18.76 -9.04
C SER A 387 -2.41 -17.83 -8.88
N PHE A 388 -3.56 -18.29 -8.39
CA PHE A 388 -4.70 -17.42 -8.03
C PHE A 388 -5.31 -17.74 -6.65
N GLY A 389 -4.48 -18.19 -5.71
CA GLY A 389 -4.87 -18.49 -4.32
C GLY A 389 -4.16 -17.62 -3.28
N GLY A 390 -3.72 -16.42 -3.64
CA GLY A 390 -2.87 -15.57 -2.81
C GLY A 390 -3.34 -14.12 -2.69
N TRP A 391 -4.65 -13.87 -2.68
CA TRP A 391 -5.25 -12.57 -2.31
C TRP A 391 -6.54 -12.81 -1.52
N LEU A 392 -6.39 -13.40 -0.34
CA LEU A 392 -7.35 -13.36 0.75
C LEU A 392 -6.55 -13.42 2.05
N TRP A 393 -6.04 -12.26 2.48
CA TRP A 393 -5.87 -11.82 3.86
C TRP A 393 -5.73 -10.29 3.87
#